data_AF-A0A3S5D840-F1
#
_entry.id   AF-A0A3S5D840-F1
#
_cell.length_a   1.000
_cell.length_b   1.000
_cell.length_c   1.000
_cell.angle_alpha   90.00
_cell.angle_beta   90.00
_cell.angle_gamma   90.00
#
_symmetry.space_group_name_H-M   'P 1'
#
loop_
_entity.id
_entity.type
_entity.pdbx_description
1 polymer ?
#
loop_
_entity_poly.entity_id
_entity_poly.type
_entity_poly.pdbx_seq_one_letter_code
_entity_poly.pdbx_strand_id
1 'polypeptide(L)' 'MYLERVEIVGFRGINRLSLTLDDNTLLLGENAWGKSSLLDALTLLLAPEQALYRFEPHDFHFPPGG' A
#
# COMPACT_ATOMS: atom_id res chain seq x y z
N MET A 1 11.76 -13.54 -4.50
CA MET A 1 11.71 -12.67 -3.31
C MET A 1 10.54 -13.12 -2.46
N TYR A 2 10.70 -13.25 -1.14
CA TYR A 2 9.60 -13.53 -0.21
C TYR A 2 9.28 -12.24 0.56
N LEU A 3 8.02 -11.83 0.57
CA LEU A 3 7.59 -10.63 1.29
C LEU A 3 7.03 -11.08 2.63
N GLU A 4 7.78 -10.86 3.71
CA GLU A 4 7.39 -11.30 5.06
C GLU A 4 6.56 -10.24 5.80
N ARG A 5 6.85 -8.95 5.54
CA ARG A 5 6.24 -7.85 6.29
C ARG A 5 6.09 -6.61 5.43
N VAL A 6 4.96 -5.92 5.62
CA VAL A 6 4.66 -4.63 4.98
C VAL A 6 4.25 -3.63 6.05
N GLU A 7 4.92 -2.48 6.06
CA GLU A 7 4.52 -1.31 6.83
C GLU A 7 4.26 -0.14 5.88
N ILE A 8 3.08 0.47 5.97
CA ILE A 8 2.70 1.64 5.18
C ILE A 8 2.17 2.72 6.11
N VAL A 9 2.65 3.95 5.94
CA VAL A 9 2.19 5.12 6.67
C VAL A 9 1.91 6.25 5.69
N GLY A 10 0.73 6.85 5.79
CA GLY A 10 0.38 8.07 5.06
C GLY A 10 0.29 7.91 3.54
N PHE A 11 -0.14 6.76 3.03
CA PHE A 11 -0.23 6.49 1.59
C PHE A 11 -1.68 6.30 1.13
N ARG A 12 -2.18 7.21 0.29
CA ARG A 12 -3.52 7.15 -0.33
C ARG A 12 -4.61 6.78 0.68
N GLY A 13 -5.31 5.64 0.49
CA GLY A 13 -6.36 5.16 1.40
C GLY A 13 -5.85 4.63 2.75
N ILE A 14 -4.54 4.57 2.98
CA ILE A 14 -3.92 4.00 4.17
C ILE A 14 -3.29 5.10 5.03
N ASN A 15 -3.87 5.35 6.20
CA ASN A 15 -3.22 6.18 7.22
C ASN A 15 -2.04 5.43 7.87
N ARG A 16 -2.29 4.20 8.34
CA ARG A 16 -1.27 3.31 8.92
C ARG A 16 -1.68 1.85 8.72
N LEU A 17 -0.75 1.04 8.26
CA LEU A 17 -0.92 -0.40 8.05
C LEU A 17 0.37 -1.13 8.46
N SER A 18 0.23 -2.24 9.16
CA SER A 18 1.31 -3.19 9.44
C SER A 18 0.74 -4.59 9.25
N LEU A 19 1.27 -5.33 8.29
CA LEU A 19 0.86 -6.70 7.98
C LEU A 19 2.07 -7.62 7.95
N THR A 20 1.93 -8.77 8.58
CA THR A 20 2.78 -9.93 8.30
C THR A 20 2.10 -10.72 7.18
N LEU A 21 2.89 -11.16 6.21
CA LEU A 21 2.44 -11.96 5.07
C LEU A 21 3.03 -13.36 5.17
N ASP A 22 2.26 -14.32 4.68
CA ASP A 22 2.64 -15.71 4.57
C ASP A 22 2.57 -16.18 3.11
N ASP A 23 2.71 -17.47 2.87
CA ASP A 23 2.70 -18.06 1.53
C ASP A 23 1.38 -17.81 0.77
N ASN A 24 0.26 -17.59 1.48
CA ASN A 24 -1.03 -17.33 0.87
C ASN A 24 -1.93 -16.44 1.74
N THR A 25 -1.70 -15.13 1.63
CA THR A 25 -2.45 -14.14 2.41
C THR A 25 -3.74 -13.73 1.71
N LEU A 26 -4.89 -13.89 2.40
CA LEU A 26 -6.18 -13.41 1.95
C LEU A 26 -6.49 -12.02 2.56
N LEU A 27 -6.65 -11.01 1.70
CA LEU A 27 -6.98 -9.64 2.12
C LEU A 27 -8.49 -9.42 2.14
N LEU A 28 -9.08 -9.33 3.33
CA LEU A 28 -10.50 -9.02 3.54
C LEU A 28 -10.69 -7.68 4.25
N GLY A 29 -11.73 -6.96 3.88
CA GLY A 29 -12.11 -5.69 4.51
C GLY A 29 -13.13 -4.94 3.68
N GLU A 30 -13.63 -3.82 4.20
CA GLU A 30 -14.58 -2.97 3.50
C GLU A 30 -13.95 -2.25 2.30
N ASN A 31 -14.77 -1.75 1.36
CA ASN A 31 -14.30 -1.12 0.11
C ASN A 31 -13.41 0.11 0.34
N ALA A 32 -13.54 0.80 1.48
CA ALA A 32 -12.76 1.99 1.81
C ALA A 32 -11.55 1.75 2.73
N TRP A 33 -11.26 0.50 3.12
CA TRP A 33 -10.19 0.19 4.08
C TRP A 33 -8.75 0.39 3.53
N GLY A 34 -8.57 0.52 2.20
CA GLY A 34 -7.25 0.73 1.59
C GLY A 34 -6.63 -0.49 0.90
N LYS A 35 -7.43 -1.53 0.58
CA LYS A 35 -6.97 -2.73 -0.15
C LYS A 35 -6.25 -2.40 -1.45
N SER A 36 -6.86 -1.57 -2.29
CA SER A 36 -6.26 -1.17 -3.58
C SER A 36 -4.98 -0.38 -3.36
N SER A 37 -4.94 0.51 -2.36
CA SER A 37 -3.73 1.27 -2.01
C SER A 37 -2.58 0.38 -1.55
N LEU A 38 -2.85 -0.74 -0.85
CA LEU A 38 -1.81 -1.71 -0.51
C LEU A 38 -1.22 -2.35 -1.79
N LEU A 39 -2.07 -2.82 -2.70
CA LEU A 39 -1.63 -3.44 -3.95
C LEU A 39 -0.86 -2.46 -4.85
N ASP A 40 -1.28 -1.20 -4.90
CA ASP A 40 -0.57 -0.13 -5.61
C ASP A 40 0.83 0.07 -5.02
N ALA A 41 0.96 0.20 -3.70
CA ALA A 41 2.25 0.38 -3.05
C ALA A 41 3.22 -0.78 -3.33
N LEU A 42 2.72 -2.03 -3.28
CA LEU A 42 3.51 -3.20 -3.63
C LEU A 42 3.95 -3.19 -5.10
N THR A 43 3.06 -2.79 -6.00
CA THR A 43 3.38 -2.69 -7.43
C THR A 43 4.46 -1.63 -7.68
N LEU A 44 4.31 -0.44 -7.09
CA LEU A 44 5.26 0.65 -7.25
C LEU A 44 6.67 0.31 -6.73
N LEU A 45 6.76 -0.48 -5.66
CA LEU A 45 8.03 -0.80 -5.01
C LEU A 45 8.70 -2.06 -5.55
N LEU A 46 7.92 -3.02 -6.06
CA LEU A 46 8.41 -4.37 -6.38
C LEU A 46 8.33 -4.73 -7.87
N ALA A 47 7.76 -3.88 -8.73
CA ALA A 47 7.68 -4.14 -10.17
C ALA A 47 9.07 -4.20 -10.82
N PRO A 48 9.30 -5.12 -11.78
CA PRO A 48 10.61 -5.39 -12.36
C PRO A 48 11.15 -4.34 -13.36
N GLU A 49 10.40 -3.28 -13.73
CA GLU A 49 10.84 -2.20 -14.64
C GLU A 49 10.49 -0.82 -14.04
N GLN A 50 11.21 0.30 -14.21
CA GLN A 50 12.61 0.61 -14.56
C GLN A 50 12.98 2.07 -14.17
N ALA A 51 12.01 2.92 -13.78
CA ALA A 51 12.25 4.27 -13.27
C ALA A 51 11.82 4.36 -11.79
N LEU A 52 12.60 5.11 -11.00
CA LEU A 52 12.24 5.40 -9.61
C LEU A 52 10.89 6.12 -9.58
N TYR A 53 9.93 5.57 -8.84
CA TYR A 53 8.65 6.20 -8.66
C TYR A 53 8.83 7.53 -7.92
N ARG A 54 8.28 8.61 -8.49
CA ARG A 54 8.24 9.92 -7.86
C ARG A 54 6.85 10.12 -7.27
N PHE A 55 6.79 10.18 -5.95
CA PHE A 55 5.54 10.47 -5.24
C PHE A 55 5.02 11.87 -5.58
N GLU A 56 3.71 11.95 -5.78
CA GLU A 56 2.97 13.19 -6.02
C GLU A 56 2.02 13.48 -4.86
N PRO A 57 1.50 14.73 -4.71
CA PRO A 57 0.62 15.08 -3.59
C PRO A 57 -0.58 14.13 -3.39
N HIS A 58 -1.12 13.56 -4.47
CA HIS A 58 -2.25 12.62 -4.39
C HIS A 58 -1.90 11.24 -3.81
N ASP A 59 -0.61 10.93 -3.64
CA ASP A 59 -0.15 9.67 -3.05
C ASP A 59 -0.17 9.71 -1.53
N PHE A 60 -0.27 10.90 -0.95
CA PHE A 60 -0.33 11.07 0.50
C PHE A 60 -1.74 10.84 1.02
N HIS A 61 -1.85 10.28 2.21
CA HIS A 61 -3.12 10.09 2.88
C HIS A 61 -3.71 11.43 3.34
N PHE A 62 -4.98 11.66 3.02
CA PHE A 62 -5.75 12.79 3.52
C PHE A 62 -6.89 12.28 4.41
N PRO A 63 -7.03 12.80 5.65
CA PRO A 63 -8.15 12.44 6.50
C PRO A 63 -9.46 12.94 5.86
N PRO A 64 -10.56 12.18 5.98
CA PRO A 64 -11.85 12.63 5.47
C PRO A 64 -12.26 13.94 6.15
N GLY A 65 -12.52 14.98 5.34
CA GLY A 65 -12.90 16.31 5.80
C GLY A 65 -11.79 17.37 5.87
N GLY A 66 -10.61 17.08 5.30
CA GLY A 66 -9.54 18.07 5.08
C GLY A 66 -9.71 18.90 3.81
#